data_AF-A0A957WRD9-F1
#
_entry.id   AF-A0A957WRD9-F1
#
_cell.length_a   1.000
_cell.length_b   1.000
_cell.length_c   1.000
_cell.angle_alpha   90.00
_cell.angle_beta   90.00
_cell.angle_gamma   90.00
#
_symmetry.space_group_name_H-M   'P 1'
#
loop_
_entity.id
_entity.type
_entity.pdbx_description
1 polymer ?
#
loop_
_entity_poly.entity_id
_entity_poly.type
_entity_poly.pdbx_seq_one_letter_code
_entity_poly.pdbx_strand_id
1 'polypeptide(L)'
;MPDKVRLVVGYLFNHRARLRYPQFRQAGYPLGSGTVESACKVVMQARMKQAGMRWSPIAAPAMLALPCVLLSDRWDEVWASFRPPPKLT
;
A
#
# COMPACT_ATOMS: atom_id res chain seq x y z
N MET A 1 -28.96 25.07 -0.60
CA MET A 1 -28.14 23.84 -0.74
C MET A 1 -28.11 23.13 0.61
N PRO A 2 -28.23 21.79 0.65
CA PRO A 2 -28.03 21.02 1.89
C PRO A 2 -26.63 21.25 2.48
N ASP A 3 -26.48 21.24 3.79
CA ASP A 3 -25.21 21.61 4.44
C ASP A 3 -24.05 20.70 4.07
N LYS A 4 -24.30 19.39 3.91
CA LYS A 4 -23.28 18.44 3.42
C LYS A 4 -22.72 18.84 2.05
N VAL A 5 -23.57 19.35 1.16
CA VAL A 5 -23.14 19.79 -0.18
C VAL A 5 -22.25 21.04 -0.06
N ARG A 6 -22.61 21.98 0.81
CA ARG A 6 -21.84 23.20 1.07
C ARG A 6 -20.43 22.89 1.59
N LEU A 7 -20.33 21.93 2.52
CA LEU A 7 -19.07 21.47 3.09
C LEU A 7 -18.17 20.82 2.04
N VAL A 8 -18.74 19.94 1.19
CA VAL A 8 -17.99 19.28 0.12
C VAL A 8 -17.47 20.29 -0.91
N VAL A 9 -18.29 21.28 -1.30
CA VAL A 9 -17.85 22.33 -2.23
C VAL A 9 -16.68 23.12 -1.66
N GLY A 10 -16.76 23.55 -0.39
CA GLY A 10 -15.66 24.24 0.29
C GLY A 10 -14.39 23.38 0.37
N TYR A 11 -14.54 22.10 0.72
CA TYR A 11 -13.42 21.16 0.77
C TYR A 11 -12.73 20.99 -0.59
N LEU A 12 -13.50 20.74 -1.66
CA LEU A 12 -12.97 20.56 -3.01
C LEU A 12 -12.30 21.83 -3.53
N PHE A 13 -12.89 23.00 -3.26
CA PHE A 13 -12.32 24.28 -3.66
C PHE A 13 -10.96 24.55 -2.99
N ASN A 14 -10.88 24.29 -1.68
CA ASN A 14 -9.65 24.43 -0.90
C ASN A 14 -8.55 23.45 -1.36
N HIS A 15 -8.95 22.26 -1.82
CA HIS A 15 -8.02 21.21 -2.25
C HIS A 15 -7.87 21.10 -3.78
N ARG A 16 -8.37 22.08 -4.56
CA ARG A 16 -8.39 22.03 -6.04
C ARG A 16 -7.01 21.76 -6.68
N ALA A 17 -5.93 22.17 -6.03
CA ALA A 17 -4.57 21.89 -6.48
C ALA A 17 -4.25 20.39 -6.55
N ARG A 18 -4.93 19.55 -5.76
CA ARG A 18 -4.81 18.09 -5.74
C ARG A 18 -5.74 17.40 -6.75
N LEU A 19 -6.70 18.12 -7.34
CA LEU A 19 -7.71 17.59 -8.26
C LEU A 19 -7.31 17.72 -9.74
N ARG A 20 -6.00 17.64 -10.03
CA ARG A 20 -5.42 17.68 -11.38
C ARG A 20 -5.67 16.38 -12.17
N TYR A 21 -6.92 15.90 -12.13
CA TYR A 21 -7.33 14.65 -12.77
C TYR A 21 -7.11 14.60 -14.27
N PRO A 22 -7.29 15.68 -15.06
CA PRO A 22 -6.96 15.65 -16.48
C PRO A 22 -5.48 15.35 -16.71
N GLN A 23 -4.57 16.02 -15.96
CA GLN A 23 -3.13 15.76 -16.06
C GLN A 23 -2.78 14.34 -15.64
N PHE A 24 -3.35 13.85 -14.53
CA PHE A 24 -3.10 12.48 -14.05
C PHE A 24 -3.60 11.43 -15.04
N ARG A 25 -4.76 11.63 -15.65
CA ARG A 25 -5.30 10.75 -16.68
C ARG A 25 -4.41 10.72 -17.91
N GLN A 26 -3.93 11.88 -18.37
CA GLN A 26 -3.02 11.97 -19.52
C GLN A 26 -1.67 11.28 -19.23
N ALA A 27 -1.18 11.36 -17.99
CA ALA A 27 0.02 10.66 -17.55
C ALA A 27 -0.18 9.15 -17.27
N GLY A 28 -1.40 8.63 -17.42
CA GLY A 28 -1.72 7.22 -17.15
C GLY A 28 -1.74 6.85 -15.66
N TYR A 29 -1.80 7.83 -14.75
CA TYR A 29 -1.85 7.55 -13.32
C TYR A 29 -3.22 7.07 -12.86
N PRO A 30 -3.27 6.19 -11.84
CA PRO A 30 -4.53 5.79 -11.22
C PRO A 30 -5.22 7.02 -10.59
N LEU A 31 -6.50 7.21 -10.90
CA LEU A 31 -7.30 8.34 -10.41
C LEU A 31 -7.94 8.09 -9.04
N GLY A 32 -7.84 6.86 -8.52
CA GLY A 32 -8.45 6.45 -7.26
C GLY A 32 -7.57 5.48 -6.47
N SER A 33 -7.92 5.26 -5.21
CA SER A 33 -7.19 4.41 -4.27
C SER A 33 -7.44 2.91 -4.47
N GLY A 34 -8.32 2.49 -5.38
CA GLY A 34 -8.75 1.09 -5.50
C GLY A 34 -7.60 0.09 -5.68
N THR A 35 -6.59 0.41 -6.50
CA THR A 35 -5.40 -0.43 -6.66
C THR A 35 -4.60 -0.55 -5.36
N VAL A 36 -4.46 0.55 -4.62
CA VAL A 36 -3.74 0.58 -3.33
C VAL A 36 -4.51 -0.17 -2.24
N GLU A 37 -5.83 -0.01 -2.19
CA GLU A 37 -6.71 -0.71 -1.26
C GLU A 37 -6.73 -2.21 -1.52
N SER A 38 -6.78 -2.61 -2.79
CA SER A 38 -6.66 -4.01 -3.22
C SER A 38 -5.30 -4.58 -2.81
N ALA A 39 -4.21 -3.87 -3.06
CA ALA A 39 -2.88 -4.26 -2.62
C ALA A 39 -2.81 -4.44 -1.09
N CYS A 40 -3.37 -3.51 -0.31
CA CYS A 40 -3.44 -3.64 1.15
C CYS A 40 -4.21 -4.90 1.58
N LYS A 41 -5.30 -5.22 0.90
CA LYS A 41 -6.08 -6.44 1.18
C LYS A 41 -5.28 -7.71 0.90
N VAL A 42 -4.61 -7.79 -0.26
CA VAL A 42 -3.93 -9.03 -0.68
C VAL A 42 -2.53 -9.20 -0.07
N VAL A 43 -1.79 -8.11 0.15
CA VAL A 43 -0.44 -8.15 0.72
C VAL A 43 -0.49 -8.15 2.25
N MET A 44 -1.14 -7.15 2.84
CA MET A 44 -1.12 -6.95 4.29
C MET A 44 -2.15 -7.83 5.00
N GLN A 45 -3.42 -7.73 4.64
CA GLN A 45 -4.48 -8.39 5.41
C GLN A 45 -4.40 -9.92 5.33
N ALA A 46 -4.06 -10.46 4.15
CA ALA A 46 -3.92 -11.89 3.94
C ALA A 46 -2.88 -12.53 4.88
N ARG A 47 -1.75 -11.84 5.14
CA ARG A 47 -0.65 -12.39 5.95
C ARG A 47 -0.60 -11.89 7.38
N MET A 48 -1.09 -10.68 7.66
CA MET A 48 -0.89 -10.01 8.95
C MET A 48 -2.13 -10.00 9.85
N LYS A 49 -3.34 -10.26 9.31
CA LYS A 49 -4.62 -10.05 10.02
C LYS A 49 -5.50 -11.31 10.17
N GLN A 50 -4.92 -12.52 10.09
CA GLN A 50 -5.68 -13.75 10.32
C GLN A 50 -5.79 -14.10 11.80
N ALA A 51 -6.66 -15.06 12.13
CA ALA A 51 -6.88 -15.53 13.49
C ALA A 51 -5.56 -16.02 14.14
N GLY A 52 -5.34 -15.64 15.39
CA GLY A 52 -4.16 -16.04 16.17
C GLY A 52 -2.85 -15.33 15.81
N MET A 53 -2.84 -14.46 14.79
CA MET A 53 -1.63 -13.75 14.40
C MET A 53 -1.29 -12.63 15.39
N ARG A 54 -0.06 -12.67 15.90
CA ARG A 54 0.53 -11.63 16.74
C ARG A 54 1.94 -11.36 16.24
N TRP A 55 2.28 -10.10 16.09
CA TRP A 55 3.58 -9.68 15.58
C TRP A 55 4.19 -8.67 16.55
N SER A 56 5.48 -8.82 16.83
CA SER A 56 6.23 -7.74 17.44
C SER A 56 6.46 -6.63 16.41
N PRO A 57 6.55 -5.35 16.81
CA PRO A 57 6.88 -4.25 15.90
C PRO A 57 8.21 -4.47 15.14
N ILE A 58 9.13 -5.23 15.75
CA ILE A 58 10.44 -5.54 15.18
C ILE A 58 10.35 -6.62 14.10
N ALA A 59 9.52 -7.66 14.30
CA ALA A 59 9.41 -8.78 13.36
C ALA A 59 8.36 -8.55 12.26
N ALA A 60 7.35 -7.71 12.51
CA ALA A 60 6.28 -7.45 11.55
C ALA A 60 6.77 -6.98 10.17
N PRO A 61 7.76 -6.06 10.05
CA PRO A 61 8.26 -5.63 8.75
C PRO A 61 8.92 -6.77 7.96
N ALA A 62 9.73 -7.62 8.61
CA ALA A 62 10.38 -8.76 7.95
C ALA A 62 9.34 -9.76 7.43
N MET A 63 8.27 -9.99 8.19
CA MET A 63 7.18 -10.86 7.78
C MET A 63 6.34 -10.30 6.64
N LEU A 64 6.15 -8.98 6.60
CA LEU A 64 5.44 -8.29 5.52
C LEU A 64 6.27 -8.18 4.23
N ALA A 65 7.61 -8.15 4.34
CA ALA A 65 8.49 -8.08 3.18
C ALA A 65 8.34 -9.29 2.25
N LEU A 66 8.11 -10.48 2.80
CA LEU A 66 7.93 -11.71 2.03
C LEU A 66 6.77 -11.64 1.01
N PRO A 67 5.51 -11.38 1.40
CA PRO A 67 4.41 -11.25 0.45
C PRO A 67 4.59 -10.05 -0.49
N CYS A 68 5.24 -8.95 -0.06
CA CYS A 68 5.55 -7.84 -0.96
C CYS A 68 6.43 -8.29 -2.13
N VAL A 69 7.50 -9.05 -1.85
CA VAL A 69 8.44 -9.53 -2.86
C VAL A 69 7.80 -10.61 -3.74
N LEU A 70 7.05 -11.53 -3.12
CA LEU A 70 6.36 -12.60 -3.85
C LEU A 70 5.30 -12.08 -4.82
N LEU A 71 4.46 -11.14 -4.39
CA LEU A 71 3.34 -10.62 -5.19
C LEU A 71 3.75 -9.52 -6.18
N SER A 72 5.01 -9.06 -6.14
CA SER A 72 5.55 -8.11 -7.11
C SER A 72 6.40 -8.78 -8.19
N ASP A 73 6.43 -10.12 -8.23
CA ASP A 73 7.28 -10.91 -9.13
C ASP A 73 8.79 -10.58 -9.00
N ARG A 74 9.21 -10.13 -7.82
CA ARG A 74 10.62 -9.77 -7.51
C ARG A 74 11.34 -10.83 -6.69
N TRP A 75 10.77 -12.03 -6.58
CA TRP A 75 11.33 -13.10 -5.78
C TRP A 75 12.76 -13.43 -6.19
N ASP A 76 13.01 -13.68 -7.46
CA ASP A 76 14.33 -14.10 -7.94
C ASP A 76 15.38 -12.99 -7.77
N GLU A 77 15.01 -11.73 -8.01
CA GLU A 77 15.86 -10.56 -7.79
C GLU A 77 16.31 -10.47 -6.31
N VAL A 78 15.35 -10.57 -5.38
CA VAL A 78 15.63 -10.45 -3.95
C VAL A 78 16.39 -11.68 -3.46
N TRP A 79 15.99 -12.88 -3.89
CA TRP A 79 16.61 -14.13 -3.48
C TRP A 79 18.08 -14.20 -3.90
N ALA A 80 18.43 -13.75 -5.11
CA ALA A 80 19.81 -13.68 -5.58
C ALA A 80 20.69 -12.76 -4.71
N SER A 81 20.09 -11.72 -4.12
CA SER A 81 20.76 -10.77 -3.22
C SER A 81 20.81 -11.21 -1.76
N PHE A 82 20.10 -12.29 -1.40
CA PHE A 82 19.95 -12.71 -0.01
C PHE A 82 21.29 -13.18 0.58
N ARG A 83 21.68 -12.58 1.71
CA ARG A 83 22.83 -12.99 2.51
C ARG A 83 22.30 -13.60 3.81
N PRO A 84 22.57 -14.89 4.08
CA PRO A 84 22.14 -15.48 5.34
C PRO A 84 22.83 -14.75 6.50
N PRO A 85 22.13 -14.54 7.63
CA PRO A 85 22.78 -14.00 8.81
C PRO A 85 23.92 -14.94 9.24
N PRO A 86 24.99 -14.41 9.85
CA PRO A 86 26.05 -15.25 10.39
C PRO A 86 25.46 -16.25 11.37
N LYS A 87 25.98 -17.49 11.36
CA LYS A 87 25.58 -18.51 12.33
C LYS A 87 25.81 -17.94 13.73
N LEU A 88 24.80 -18.02 14.59
CA LEU A 88 25.00 -17.80 16.03
C LEU A 88 25.86 -18.96 16.53
N THR A 89 27.18 -18.73 16.60
CA THR A 89 28.12 -19.56 17.36
C THR A 89 27.96 -19.33 18.84
#